data_AF-A0A656YVW4-F1
#
_entry.id   AF-A0A656YVW4-F1
#
_cell.length_a   1.000
_cell.length_b   1.000
_cell.length_c   1.000
_cell.angle_alpha   90.00
_cell.angle_beta   90.00
_cell.angle_gamma   90.00
#
_symmetry.space_group_name_H-M   'P 1'
#
loop_
_entity.id
_entity.type
_entity.pdbx_description
1 polymer ?
#
loop_
_entity_poly.entity_id
_entity_poly.type
_entity_poly.pdbx_seq_one_letter_code
_entity_poly.pdbx_strand_id
1 'polypeptide(L)'
;SSDTEVVPVQDKSPIARLGDGQSLKFTAIARLGFGKDHANWQPAVATYKYMPVINIDQEARDDWEECVEACPKGILEESDGELNVTDLEECTICGACVEACPDAIEVDGDPTKFIINVESTGAMSPERIVREAFEILSDKCDEFSEKTDKL
;
A
#
# COMPACT_ATOMS: atom_id res chain seq x y z
N SER A 1 14.14 -8.67 -27.27
CA SER A 1 14.11 -7.20 -27.41
C SER A 1 15.30 -6.79 -28.27
N SER A 2 15.24 -5.64 -28.95
CA SER A 2 16.42 -5.05 -29.60
C SER A 2 17.40 -4.44 -28.59
N ASP A 3 16.94 -4.23 -27.36
CA ASP A 3 17.69 -3.72 -26.21
C ASP A 3 17.76 -4.83 -25.15
N THR A 4 18.96 -5.16 -24.68
CA THR A 4 19.17 -6.25 -23.70
C THR A 4 18.75 -5.89 -22.28
N GLU A 5 18.63 -4.61 -21.97
CA GLU A 5 18.20 -4.13 -20.64
C GLU A 5 16.67 -3.98 -20.56
N VAL A 6 16.00 -3.79 -21.70
CA VAL A 6 14.54 -3.67 -21.77
C VAL A 6 13.91 -5.02 -22.14
N VAL A 7 13.58 -5.79 -21.11
CA VAL A 7 12.95 -7.11 -21.20
C VAL A 7 11.66 -7.18 -20.38
N PRO A 8 10.74 -8.13 -20.66
CA PRO A 8 9.59 -8.36 -19.79
C PRO A 8 10.03 -8.68 -18.35
N VAL A 9 9.30 -8.15 -17.37
CA VAL A 9 9.55 -8.44 -15.95
C VAL A 9 9.28 -9.91 -15.62
N GLN A 10 8.28 -10.51 -16.27
CA GLN A 10 7.87 -11.89 -16.08
C GLN A 10 8.11 -12.71 -17.35
N ASP A 11 9.01 -13.68 -17.27
CA ASP A 11 9.38 -14.53 -18.42
C ASP A 11 8.26 -15.50 -18.87
N LYS A 12 7.32 -15.79 -17.98
CA LYS A 12 6.30 -16.85 -18.17
C LYS A 12 4.88 -16.33 -18.38
N SER A 13 4.71 -15.04 -18.65
CA SER A 13 3.39 -14.47 -18.89
C SER A 13 2.79 -15.04 -20.19
N PRO A 14 1.64 -15.71 -20.15
CA PRO A 14 0.99 -16.21 -21.35
C PRO A 14 0.44 -15.04 -22.18
N ILE A 15 0.82 -14.97 -23.45
CA ILE A 15 0.36 -13.91 -24.37
C ILE A 15 -0.88 -14.37 -25.14
N ALA A 16 -0.82 -15.57 -25.74
CA ALA A 16 -1.90 -16.14 -26.53
C ALA A 16 -1.82 -17.68 -26.52
N ARG A 17 -2.97 -18.34 -26.66
CA ARG A 17 -3.05 -19.78 -26.93
C ARG A 17 -3.30 -19.97 -28.42
N LEU A 18 -2.44 -20.74 -29.08
CA LEU A 18 -2.56 -21.05 -30.51
C LEU A 18 -3.07 -22.47 -30.70
N GLY A 19 -4.04 -22.64 -31.61
CA GLY A 19 -4.50 -23.94 -32.08
C GLY A 19 -3.71 -24.43 -33.30
N ASP A 20 -4.06 -25.62 -33.79
CA ASP A 20 -3.38 -26.24 -34.93
C ASP A 20 -3.45 -25.36 -36.18
N GLY A 21 -2.28 -25.07 -36.76
CA GLY A 21 -2.14 -24.22 -37.95
C GLY A 21 -2.19 -22.71 -37.69
N GLN A 22 -2.40 -22.24 -36.45
CA GLN A 22 -2.37 -20.81 -36.13
C GLN A 22 -0.94 -20.30 -35.91
N SER A 23 -0.68 -19.06 -36.31
CA SER A 23 0.60 -18.38 -36.08
C SER A 23 0.38 -16.92 -35.67
N LEU A 24 1.30 -16.38 -34.86
CA LEU A 24 1.30 -14.99 -34.43
C LEU A 24 2.65 -14.37 -34.76
N LYS A 25 2.63 -13.27 -35.51
CA LYS A 25 3.81 -12.45 -35.81
C LYS A 25 3.42 -10.99 -35.63
N PHE A 26 4.12 -10.30 -34.74
CA PHE A 26 3.90 -8.87 -34.51
C PHE A 26 5.21 -8.17 -34.17
N THR A 27 5.17 -6.84 -34.21
CA THR A 27 6.23 -5.95 -33.73
C THR A 27 5.57 -4.90 -32.88
N ALA A 28 6.12 -4.68 -31.69
CA ALA A 28 5.63 -3.69 -30.73
C ALA A 28 6.78 -2.73 -30.38
N ILE A 29 6.41 -1.50 -30.00
CA ILE A 29 7.36 -0.45 -29.60
C ILE A 29 7.08 -0.10 -28.14
N ALA A 30 8.09 -0.26 -27.29
CA ALA A 30 8.06 0.23 -25.92
C ALA A 30 8.48 1.71 -25.89
N ARG A 31 7.77 2.51 -25.09
CA ARG A 31 8.10 3.93 -24.84
C ARG A 31 7.87 4.26 -23.37
N LEU A 32 8.63 5.23 -22.87
CA LEU A 32 8.37 5.82 -21.56
C LEU A 32 7.06 6.62 -21.59
N GLY A 33 6.34 6.61 -20.48
CA GLY A 33 5.13 7.39 -20.27
C GLY A 33 4.80 7.48 -18.78
N PHE A 34 3.75 8.23 -18.43
CA PHE A 34 3.35 8.43 -17.05
C PHE A 34 2.04 7.71 -16.75
N GLY A 35 1.88 7.22 -15.52
CA GLY A 35 0.64 6.58 -15.06
C GLY A 35 -0.61 7.46 -15.23
N LYS A 36 -0.45 8.80 -15.16
CA LYS A 36 -1.54 9.76 -15.43
C LYS A 36 -2.06 9.72 -16.88
N ASP A 37 -1.22 9.30 -17.83
CA ASP A 37 -1.56 9.24 -19.24
C ASP A 37 -2.20 7.89 -19.58
N HIS A 38 -1.75 6.80 -18.94
CA HIS A 38 -2.32 5.48 -19.11
C HIS A 38 -1.93 4.54 -17.96
N ALA A 39 -2.87 3.69 -17.51
CA ALA A 39 -2.67 2.75 -16.41
C ALA A 39 -1.48 1.78 -16.60
N ASN A 40 -1.21 1.36 -17.84
CA ASN A 40 -0.04 0.52 -18.18
C ASN A 40 1.33 1.12 -17.79
N TRP A 41 1.41 2.43 -17.53
CA TRP A 41 2.63 3.10 -17.07
C TRP A 41 2.66 3.33 -15.55
N GLN A 42 1.69 2.82 -14.80
CA GLN A 42 1.73 2.86 -13.35
C GLN A 42 2.76 1.84 -12.82
N PRO A 43 3.81 2.27 -12.11
CA PRO A 43 4.89 1.38 -11.70
C PRO A 43 4.60 0.57 -10.44
N ALA A 44 3.64 1.01 -9.61
CA ALA A 44 3.30 0.39 -8.33
C ALA A 44 1.84 0.65 -7.93
N VAL A 45 1.33 -0.18 -7.03
CA VAL A 45 0.19 0.16 -6.17
C VAL A 45 0.76 0.77 -4.89
N ALA A 46 0.29 1.96 -4.54
CA ALA A 46 0.69 2.64 -3.32
C ALA A 46 -0.54 2.95 -2.47
N THR A 47 -0.47 2.63 -1.18
CA THR A 47 -1.52 2.92 -0.21
C THR A 47 -0.91 3.53 1.04
N TYR A 48 -1.73 4.20 1.83
CA TYR A 48 -1.32 4.69 3.14
C TYR A 48 -2.45 4.51 4.14
N LYS A 49 -2.08 4.41 5.41
CA LYS A 49 -3.00 4.53 6.55
C LYS A 49 -2.35 5.37 7.64
N TYR A 50 -3.15 5.93 8.53
CA TYR A 50 -2.63 6.55 9.74
C TYR A 50 -2.02 5.49 10.66
N MET A 51 -1.06 5.90 11.50
CA MET A 51 -0.60 5.05 12.60
C MET A 51 -1.78 4.81 13.54
N PRO A 52 -2.20 3.56 13.77
CA PRO A 52 -3.33 3.26 14.63
C PRO A 52 -3.08 3.73 16.06
N VAL A 53 -4.13 4.25 16.70
CA VAL A 53 -4.16 4.56 18.14
C VAL A 53 -5.27 3.71 18.72
N ILE A 54 -4.91 2.81 19.64
CA ILE A 54 -5.86 1.90 20.30
C ILE A 54 -5.86 2.26 21.78
N ASN A 55 -7.01 2.73 22.28
CA ASN A 55 -7.23 2.94 23.70
C ASN A 55 -8.07 1.78 24.24
N ILE A 56 -7.62 1.18 25.33
CA ILE A 56 -8.30 0.06 25.98
C ILE A 56 -8.58 0.45 27.43
N ASP A 57 -9.85 0.47 27.82
CA ASP A 57 -10.27 0.58 29.21
C ASP A 57 -10.26 -0.81 29.84
N GLN A 58 -9.16 -1.14 30.53
CA GLN A 58 -8.97 -2.45 31.17
C GLN A 58 -9.93 -2.68 32.36
N GLU A 59 -10.57 -1.63 32.89
CA GLU A 59 -11.52 -1.75 34.01
C GLU A 59 -12.96 -1.98 33.53
N ALA A 60 -13.24 -1.76 32.25
CA ALA A 60 -14.57 -1.89 31.69
C ALA A 60 -15.08 -3.34 31.65
N ARG A 61 -14.17 -4.33 31.61
CA ARG A 61 -14.49 -5.76 31.49
C ARG A 61 -13.31 -6.66 31.85
N ASP A 62 -13.60 -7.92 32.13
CA ASP A 62 -12.67 -8.97 32.56
C ASP A 62 -12.65 -10.20 31.62
N ASP A 63 -13.37 -10.14 30.50
CA ASP A 63 -13.40 -11.15 29.43
C ASP A 63 -13.17 -10.46 28.07
N TRP A 64 -12.13 -10.92 27.35
CA TRP A 64 -11.66 -10.34 26.11
C TRP A 64 -11.74 -11.29 24.90
N GLU A 65 -12.26 -12.50 25.07
CA GLU A 65 -12.25 -13.54 24.02
C GLU A 65 -12.91 -13.01 22.72
N GLU A 66 -14.05 -12.33 22.85
CA GLU A 66 -14.79 -11.79 21.71
C GLU A 66 -13.99 -10.77 20.88
N CYS A 67 -13.30 -9.81 21.50
CA CYS A 67 -12.50 -8.84 20.73
C CYS A 67 -11.21 -9.43 20.19
N VAL A 68 -10.62 -10.40 20.89
CA VAL A 68 -9.45 -11.13 20.39
C VAL A 68 -9.82 -11.88 19.10
N GLU A 69 -10.92 -12.62 19.11
CA GLU A 69 -11.40 -13.35 17.93
C GLU A 69 -11.91 -12.42 16.80
N ALA A 70 -12.49 -11.27 17.16
CA ALA A 70 -12.99 -10.32 16.17
C ALA A 70 -11.88 -9.65 15.35
N CYS A 71 -10.64 -9.62 15.83
CA CYS A 71 -9.54 -8.94 15.14
C CYS A 71 -9.02 -9.78 13.96
N PRO A 72 -9.28 -9.40 12.70
CA PRO A 72 -8.87 -10.19 11.54
C PRO A 72 -7.35 -10.23 11.32
N LYS A 73 -6.63 -9.33 12.01
CA LYS A 73 -5.17 -9.23 11.99
C LYS A 73 -4.51 -10.05 13.11
N GLY A 74 -5.28 -10.51 14.09
CA GLY A 74 -4.77 -11.32 15.21
C GLY A 74 -3.75 -10.57 16.07
N ILE A 75 -3.92 -9.26 16.25
CA ILE A 75 -2.96 -8.40 16.99
C ILE A 75 -3.37 -8.16 18.45
N LEU A 76 -4.47 -8.77 18.89
CA LEU A 76 -5.00 -8.64 20.25
C LEU A 76 -4.75 -9.96 20.98
N GLU A 77 -4.22 -9.88 22.20
CA GLU A 77 -3.92 -11.04 23.04
C GLU A 77 -4.28 -10.73 24.49
N GLU A 78 -4.97 -11.66 25.15
CA GLU A 78 -5.23 -11.58 26.58
C GLU A 78 -4.08 -12.20 27.37
N SER A 79 -3.52 -11.45 28.32
CA SER A 79 -2.52 -11.95 29.27
C SER A 79 -2.78 -11.37 30.65
N ASP A 80 -2.76 -12.22 31.68
CA ASP A 80 -2.96 -11.82 33.08
C ASP A 80 -4.27 -11.03 33.36
N GLY A 81 -5.31 -11.26 32.54
CA GLY A 81 -6.61 -10.58 32.61
C GLY A 81 -6.66 -9.22 31.91
N GLU A 82 -5.58 -8.80 31.25
CA GLU A 82 -5.49 -7.56 30.48
C GLU A 82 -5.39 -7.85 28.98
N LEU A 83 -6.02 -6.97 28.18
CA LEU A 83 -5.92 -7.03 26.73
C LEU A 83 -4.69 -6.25 26.23
N ASN A 84 -3.82 -6.94 25.51
CA ASN A 84 -2.57 -6.42 24.98
C ASN A 84 -2.60 -6.36 23.44
N VAL A 85 -1.88 -5.38 22.89
CA VAL A 85 -1.68 -5.24 21.44
C VAL A 85 -0.28 -5.73 21.08
N THR A 86 -0.18 -6.78 20.27
CA THR A 86 1.11 -7.41 19.90
C THR A 86 1.82 -6.69 18.76
N ASP A 87 1.07 -6.22 17.76
CA ASP A 87 1.59 -5.45 16.62
C ASP A 87 0.61 -4.35 16.21
N LEU A 88 0.91 -3.12 16.63
CA LEU A 88 0.09 -1.95 16.33
C LEU A 88 0.12 -1.59 14.83
N GLU A 89 1.23 -1.86 14.13
CA GLU A 89 1.39 -1.47 12.73
C GLU A 89 0.53 -2.33 11.80
N GLU A 90 0.16 -3.54 12.20
CA GLU A 90 -0.74 -4.41 11.44
C GLU A 90 -2.22 -4.00 11.53
N CYS A 91 -2.62 -3.24 12.56
CA CYS A 91 -4.00 -2.78 12.72
C CYS A 91 -4.47 -1.97 11.49
N THR A 92 -5.62 -2.34 10.93
CA THR A 92 -6.20 -1.70 9.73
C THR A 92 -7.27 -0.66 10.06
N ILE A 93 -7.50 -0.38 11.34
CA ILE A 93 -8.57 0.51 11.83
C ILE A 93 -9.95 0.06 11.29
N CYS A 94 -10.16 -1.26 11.21
CA CYS A 94 -11.39 -1.83 10.67
C CYS A 94 -12.61 -1.72 11.60
N GLY A 95 -12.39 -1.45 12.90
CA GLY A 95 -13.45 -1.30 13.89
C GLY A 95 -14.02 -2.60 14.47
N ALA A 96 -13.62 -3.78 13.98
CA ALA A 96 -14.20 -5.06 14.43
C ALA A 96 -14.07 -5.32 15.93
N CYS A 97 -12.92 -4.98 16.55
CA CYS A 97 -12.74 -5.08 18.00
C CYS A 97 -13.60 -4.06 18.78
N VAL A 98 -13.86 -2.89 18.21
CA VAL A 98 -14.77 -1.88 18.80
C VAL A 98 -16.21 -2.38 18.77
N GLU A 99 -16.64 -3.00 17.67
CA GLU A 99 -17.99 -3.59 17.58
C GLU A 99 -18.18 -4.76 18.56
N ALA A 100 -17.15 -5.57 18.78
CA ALA A 100 -17.16 -6.66 19.75
C ALA A 100 -17.10 -6.16 21.21
N CYS A 101 -16.38 -5.07 21.47
CA CYS A 101 -16.16 -4.52 22.81
C CYS A 101 -16.38 -2.99 22.84
N PRO A 102 -17.62 -2.52 22.63
CA PRO A 102 -17.92 -1.11 22.39
C PRO A 102 -17.66 -0.20 23.59
N ASP A 103 -17.76 -0.74 24.80
CA ASP A 103 -17.56 0.02 26.04
C ASP A 103 -16.11 0.01 26.53
N ALA A 104 -15.21 -0.72 25.86
CA ALA A 104 -13.84 -0.96 26.34
C ALA A 104 -12.74 -0.63 25.33
N ILE A 105 -13.01 -0.59 24.03
CA ILE A 105 -12.00 -0.37 23.00
C ILE A 105 -12.39 0.82 22.11
N GLU A 106 -11.46 1.76 21.98
CA GLU A 106 -11.54 2.81 20.96
C GLU A 106 -10.35 2.67 20.00
N VAL A 107 -10.62 2.82 18.70
CA VAL A 107 -9.59 2.79 17.65
C VAL A 107 -9.70 4.04 16.78
N ASP A 108 -8.60 4.78 16.68
CA ASP A 108 -8.46 5.97 15.82
C ASP A 108 -7.12 5.93 15.07
N GLY A 109 -6.76 6.99 14.35
CA GLY A 109 -5.52 7.11 13.62
C GLY A 109 -4.84 8.44 13.86
N ASP A 110 -3.57 8.42 14.25
CA ASP A 110 -2.77 9.64 14.44
C ASP A 110 -2.61 10.37 13.09
N PRO A 111 -3.22 11.56 12.91
CA PRO A 111 -3.21 12.25 11.62
C PRO A 111 -1.83 12.80 11.24
N THR A 112 -0.85 12.73 12.14
CA THR A 112 0.53 13.20 11.93
C THR A 112 1.48 12.06 11.56
N LYS A 113 1.06 10.80 11.64
CA LYS A 113 1.90 9.62 11.38
C LYS A 113 1.25 8.70 10.36
N PHE A 114 2.04 8.27 9.38
CA PHE A 114 1.55 7.49 8.25
C PHE A 114 2.38 6.23 8.06
N ILE A 115 1.71 5.12 7.80
CA ILE A 115 2.31 3.89 7.29
C ILE A 115 1.99 3.83 5.80
N ILE A 116 3.02 3.94 4.96
CA ILE A 116 2.91 3.90 3.51
C ILE A 116 3.36 2.54 3.02
N ASN A 117 2.54 1.89 2.20
CA ASN A 117 2.86 0.63 1.54
C ASN A 117 3.00 0.87 0.03
N VAL A 118 4.10 0.40 -0.55
CA VAL A 118 4.37 0.51 -1.99
C VAL A 118 4.72 -0.86 -2.54
N GLU A 119 3.82 -1.40 -3.37
CA GLU A 119 4.00 -2.67 -4.04
C GLU A 119 4.31 -2.43 -5.52
N SER A 120 5.53 -2.76 -5.93
CA SER A 120 5.97 -2.59 -7.32
C SER A 120 5.44 -3.67 -8.25
N THR A 121 5.12 -3.28 -9.48
CA THR A 121 4.89 -4.20 -10.62
C THR A 121 6.14 -4.94 -11.08
N GLY A 122 7.31 -4.58 -10.55
CA GLY A 122 8.63 -5.11 -10.91
C GLY A 122 9.34 -4.34 -12.04
N ALA A 123 8.68 -3.39 -12.69
CA ALA A 123 9.32 -2.52 -13.69
C ALA A 123 10.39 -1.58 -13.09
N MET A 124 10.29 -1.30 -11.79
CA MET A 124 11.20 -0.46 -11.01
C MET A 124 11.20 -0.90 -9.55
N SER A 125 12.30 -0.77 -8.80
CA SER A 125 12.28 -1.12 -7.37
C SER A 125 11.40 -0.14 -6.55
N PRO A 126 10.76 -0.57 -5.46
CA PRO A 126 9.94 0.30 -4.61
C PRO A 126 10.68 1.55 -4.12
N GLU A 127 11.96 1.41 -3.72
CA GLU A 127 12.79 2.51 -3.22
C GLU A 127 13.01 3.57 -4.30
N ARG A 128 13.25 3.13 -5.53
CA ARG A 128 13.40 4.03 -6.67
C ARG A 128 12.08 4.72 -6.98
N ILE A 129 10.95 4.01 -6.95
CA ILE A 129 9.63 4.61 -7.18
C ILE A 129 9.37 5.75 -6.17
N VAL A 130 9.65 5.52 -4.89
CA VAL A 130 9.47 6.54 -3.84
C VAL A 130 10.41 7.72 -4.04
N ARG A 131 11.70 7.46 -4.37
CA ARG A 131 12.66 8.53 -4.62
C ARG A 131 12.25 9.43 -5.78
N GLU A 132 11.92 8.84 -6.93
CA GLU A 132 11.52 9.59 -8.12
C GLU A 132 10.21 10.37 -7.88
N ALA A 133 9.30 9.83 -7.05
CA ALA A 133 8.09 10.55 -6.65
C ALA A 133 8.42 11.83 -5.84
N PHE A 134 9.37 11.77 -4.90
CA PHE A 134 9.84 12.94 -4.16
C PHE A 134 10.57 13.94 -5.03
N GLU A 135 11.43 13.47 -5.95
CA GLU A 135 12.12 14.32 -6.93
C GLU A 135 11.10 15.08 -7.81
N ILE A 136 10.11 14.38 -8.37
CA ILE A 136 9.03 15.00 -9.16
C ILE A 136 8.22 16.02 -8.35
N LEU A 137 7.98 15.75 -7.07
CA LEU A 137 7.27 16.70 -6.20
C LEU A 137 8.11 17.95 -5.95
N SER A 138 9.40 17.79 -5.67
CA SER A 138 10.35 18.91 -5.48
C SER A 138 10.40 19.78 -6.73
N ASP A 139 10.61 19.17 -7.90
CA ASP A 139 10.72 19.88 -9.17
C ASP A 139 9.46 20.71 -9.47
N LYS A 140 8.28 20.18 -9.13
CA LYS A 140 7.01 20.92 -9.29
C LYS A 140 6.89 22.11 -8.34
N CYS A 141 7.36 21.97 -7.10
CA CYS A 141 7.39 23.06 -6.14
C CYS A 141 8.34 24.17 -6.61
N ASP A 142 9.52 23.81 -7.10
CA ASP A 142 10.50 24.75 -7.64
C ASP A 142 9.95 25.47 -8.88
N GLU A 143 9.35 24.72 -9.82
CA GLU A 143 8.69 25.29 -11.00
C GLU A 143 7.59 26.29 -10.62
N PHE A 144 6.79 25.96 -9.61
CA PHE A 144 5.73 26.83 -9.12
C PHE A 144 6.28 28.12 -8.48
N SER A 145 7.33 28.01 -7.66
CA SER A 145 8.00 29.16 -7.04
C SER A 145 8.55 30.10 -8.12
N GLU A 146 9.30 29.57 -9.08
CA GLU A 146 9.90 30.38 -10.16
C GLU A 146 8.85 31.10 -11.01
N LYS A 147 7.69 30.48 -11.23
CA LYS A 147 6.59 31.10 -11.98
C LYS A 147 5.92 32.21 -11.18
N THR A 148 5.84 32.05 -9.86
CA THR A 148 5.25 33.05 -8.96
C THR A 148 6.17 34.26 -8.83
N ASP A 149 7.49 34.07 -8.77
CA ASP A 149 8.46 35.16 -8.70
C ASP A 149 8.51 36.05 -9.97
N LYS A 150 7.95 35.56 -11.08
CA LYS A 150 7.88 36.27 -12.38
C LYS A 150 6.58 37.07 -12.56
N LEU A 151 5.64 36.98 -11.61
CA LEU A 151 4.40 37.76 -11.58
C LEU A 151 4.59 39.10 -10.86
#